data_AF-A0A0N4XFW4-F1
#
_entry.id   AF-A0A0N4XFW4-F1
#
_cell.length_a   1.000
_cell.length_b   1.000
_cell.length_c   1.000
_cell.angle_alpha   90.00
_cell.angle_beta   90.00
_cell.angle_gamma   90.00
#
_symmetry.space_group_name_H-M   'P 1'
#
loop_
_entity.id
_entity.type
_entity.pdbx_description
1 polymer ?
#
loop_
_entity_poly.entity_id
_entity_poly.type
_entity_poly.pdbx_seq_one_letter_code
_entity_poly.pdbx_strand_id
1 'polypeptide(L)'
;MLNIVLCSFRMSFLFQVAVRSASGLSCRLSSTHASISSILKSRPLLNVVKIPARQFGIDVAGMNAKERKRVGYWLFLCAGMCYGAVAIGGLTRLTESGLSMVNWDLFRSMRPPLSQKEWEEEFERYKMYPEYQYKSSNEEMTLSQFKFIWNMEYGHRMWGRAIGIVFLLPCAYFWAKGYFPATMKRRMAACTALILAQGGIGWWMVKSGLDPSKNSESSVPRVSQYRLATHLSIAFVLYSLFLYNGISHFVAPQGKQKNIERSFSGAIVAGLDAGLVYNSWPKFADSWIPENMLTRSPTWRNFFENDVTTQFIHRNLVGVSIF
;
A
#
# COMPACT_ATOMS: atom_id res chain seq x y z
N MET A 1 15.79 -9.80 -14.25
CA MET A 1 15.54 -8.96 -13.06
C MET A 1 16.51 -9.21 -11.89
N LEU A 2 16.97 -10.44 -11.62
CA LEU A 2 17.88 -10.73 -10.48
C LEU A 2 19.30 -10.11 -10.61
N ASN A 3 19.85 -9.99 -11.83
CA ASN A 3 21.23 -9.51 -12.05
C ASN A 3 21.42 -7.99 -11.88
N ILE A 4 20.37 -7.17 -12.03
CA ILE A 4 20.46 -5.71 -11.92
C ILE A 4 20.48 -5.27 -10.44
N VAL A 5 19.76 -6.01 -9.58
CA VAL A 5 19.75 -5.79 -8.12
C VAL A 5 21.09 -6.18 -7.49
N LEU A 6 21.73 -7.25 -7.97
CA LEU A 6 23.05 -7.71 -7.49
C LEU A 6 24.18 -6.76 -7.91
N CYS A 7 24.10 -6.13 -9.08
CA CYS A 7 25.12 -5.16 -9.54
C CYS A 7 25.12 -3.88 -8.67
N SER A 8 23.94 -3.39 -8.27
CA SER A 8 23.79 -2.21 -7.41
C SER A 8 24.29 -2.44 -5.98
N PHE A 9 24.16 -3.66 -5.45
CA PHE A 9 24.68 -4.02 -4.13
C PHE A 9 26.21 -4.13 -4.10
N ARG A 10 26.83 -4.64 -5.18
CA ARG A 10 28.29 -4.87 -5.25
C ARG A 10 29.10 -3.57 -5.39
N MET A 11 28.57 -2.56 -6.09
CA MET A 11 29.19 -1.24 -6.22
C MET A 11 29.13 -0.42 -4.93
N SER A 12 28.07 -0.56 -4.13
CA SER A 12 27.92 0.15 -2.85
C SER A 12 28.94 -0.33 -1.80
N PHE A 13 29.33 -1.61 -1.84
CA PHE A 13 30.32 -2.17 -0.92
C PHE A 13 31.77 -1.78 -1.27
N LEU A 14 32.11 -1.73 -2.56
CA LEU A 14 33.44 -1.32 -3.02
C LEU A 14 33.73 0.17 -2.78
N PHE A 15 32.70 1.03 -2.83
CA PHE A 15 32.88 2.47 -2.56
C PHE A 15 33.08 2.78 -1.07
N GLN A 16 32.45 2.04 -0.16
CA GLN A 16 32.65 2.20 1.29
C GLN A 16 34.04 1.76 1.76
N VAL A 17 34.67 0.80 1.07
CA VAL A 17 36.05 0.37 1.36
C VAL A 17 37.05 1.42 0.87
N ALA A 18 36.83 2.03 -0.30
CA ALA A 18 37.72 3.07 -0.84
C ALA A 18 37.74 4.35 0.03
N VAL A 19 36.59 4.75 0.59
CA VAL A 19 36.49 5.96 1.44
C VAL A 19 37.14 5.76 2.82
N ARG A 20 37.25 4.53 3.34
CA ARG A 20 37.96 4.23 4.60
C ARG A 20 39.48 4.16 4.45
N SER A 21 40.02 4.06 3.23
CA SER A 21 41.46 4.02 2.99
C SER A 21 42.11 5.41 2.84
N ALA A 22 41.32 6.48 2.78
CA ALA A 22 41.81 7.85 2.52
C ALA A 22 42.00 8.72 3.79
N SER A 23 41.84 8.17 5.00
CA SER A 23 42.09 8.89 6.26
C SER A 23 43.52 8.72 6.78
N GLY A 24 44.50 8.78 5.88
CA GLY A 24 45.90 8.46 6.16
C GLY A 24 46.91 9.35 5.45
N LEU A 25 46.67 10.66 5.34
CA LEU A 25 47.72 11.60 4.98
C LEU A 25 47.67 12.83 5.90
N SER A 26 48.58 12.82 6.88
CA SER A 26 48.99 13.99 7.65
C SER A 26 49.81 14.90 6.72
N CYS A 27 49.30 16.09 6.41
CA CYS A 27 50.08 17.14 5.75
C CYS A 27 50.37 18.24 6.76
N ARG A 28 51.67 18.38 7.07
CA ARG A 28 52.26 19.30 8.01
C ARG A 28 52.43 20.65 7.30
N LEU A 29 51.67 21.67 7.68
CA LEU A 29 51.94 23.06 7.29
C LEU A 29 52.16 23.93 8.52
N SER A 30 53.31 24.59 8.49
CA SER A 30 53.91 25.45 9.50
C SER A 30 53.26 26.83 9.54
N SER A 31 53.22 27.39 10.75
CA SER A 31 53.31 28.81 11.13
C SER A 31 52.69 29.86 10.19
N THR A 32 51.60 30.48 10.63
CA THR A 32 51.41 31.94 10.86
C THR A 32 49.92 32.24 11.01
N HIS A 33 49.58 33.34 11.67
CA HIS A 33 48.23 33.83 11.98
C HIS A 33 47.58 33.34 13.29
N ALA A 34 48.23 33.74 14.38
CA ALA A 34 47.46 34.34 15.48
C ALA A 34 46.59 35.50 14.95
N SER A 35 45.41 35.70 15.54
CA SER A 35 44.43 36.78 15.28
C SER A 35 43.22 36.47 14.37
N ILE A 36 42.55 35.34 14.56
CA ILE A 36 41.13 35.15 14.14
C ILE A 36 40.23 34.68 15.30
N SER A 37 40.80 34.21 16.43
CA SER A 37 39.99 33.72 17.57
C SER A 37 39.27 34.81 18.37
N SER A 38 39.61 36.10 18.17
CA SER A 38 38.99 37.23 18.87
C SER A 38 37.75 37.79 18.17
N ILE A 39 37.52 37.50 16.90
CA ILE A 39 36.39 38.06 16.11
C ILE A 39 35.13 37.18 16.20
N LEU A 40 35.25 35.92 16.64
CA LEU A 40 34.11 34.99 16.76
C LEU A 40 33.41 35.00 18.12
N LYS A 41 33.77 35.90 19.05
CA LYS A 41 33.22 35.94 20.41
C LYS A 41 31.96 36.81 20.60
N SER A 42 31.40 37.40 19.55
CA SER A 42 30.25 38.30 19.66
C SER A 42 29.16 38.02 18.62
N ARG A 43 28.46 36.89 18.75
CA ARG A 43 27.12 36.75 18.19
C ARG A 43 26.19 36.12 19.22
N PRO A 44 25.05 36.74 19.55
CA PRO A 44 24.09 36.15 20.47
C PRO A 44 23.62 34.84 19.87
N LEU A 45 23.57 33.82 20.72
CA LEU A 45 23.11 32.48 20.40
C LEU A 45 21.77 32.60 19.65
N LEU A 46 21.79 32.33 18.35
CA LEU A 46 20.57 31.95 17.64
C LEU A 46 20.03 30.76 18.41
N ASN A 47 18.94 30.97 19.15
CA ASN A 47 18.09 29.90 19.65
C ASN A 47 17.61 29.16 18.41
N VAL A 48 18.39 28.20 17.96
CA VAL A 48 17.96 27.18 17.02
C VAL A 48 16.81 26.50 17.75
N VAL A 49 15.59 26.92 17.42
CA VAL A 49 14.39 26.19 17.77
C VAL A 49 14.66 24.76 17.31
N LYS A 50 14.93 23.86 18.26
CA LYS A 50 15.03 22.44 17.98
C LYS A 50 13.63 22.02 17.56
N ILE A 51 13.34 22.16 16.25
CA ILE A 51 12.16 21.55 15.66
C ILE A 51 12.30 20.07 16.01
N PRO A 52 11.39 19.49 16.82
CA PRO A 52 11.51 18.09 17.20
C PRO A 52 11.54 17.31 15.89
N ALA A 53 12.65 16.61 15.64
CA ALA A 53 12.76 15.77 14.48
C ALA A 53 11.57 14.81 14.52
N ARG A 54 10.68 14.86 13.52
CA ARG A 54 9.61 13.87 13.40
C ARG A 54 10.26 12.50 13.36
N GLN A 55 10.21 11.79 14.47
CA GLN A 55 10.71 10.44 14.58
C GLN A 55 9.65 9.57 13.90
N PHE A 56 9.84 9.28 12.61
CA PHE A 56 9.02 8.31 11.89
C PHE A 56 9.33 6.93 12.47
N GLY A 57 8.60 6.58 13.51
CA GLY A 57 8.79 5.38 14.33
C GLY A 57 7.66 5.25 15.35
N ILE A 58 7.39 4.04 15.82
CA ILE A 58 6.54 3.87 17.01
C ILE A 58 7.41 4.22 18.20
N ASP A 59 6.95 5.17 19.02
CA ASP A 59 7.52 5.34 20.35
C ASP A 59 7.18 4.09 21.15
N VAL A 60 8.16 3.23 21.39
CA VAL A 60 8.01 1.99 22.17
C VAL A 60 8.52 2.17 23.60
N ALA A 61 8.91 3.39 23.98
CA ALA A 61 9.35 3.69 25.33
C ALA A 61 8.18 3.45 26.31
N GLY A 62 8.38 2.52 27.25
CA GLY A 62 7.38 2.16 28.25
C GLY A 62 6.64 0.84 28.01
N MET A 63 6.84 0.15 26.88
CA MET A 63 6.29 -1.21 26.69
C MET A 63 7.22 -2.29 27.25
N ASN A 64 6.67 -3.30 27.93
CA ASN A 64 7.43 -4.51 28.26
C ASN A 64 7.84 -5.24 26.96
N ALA A 65 9.05 -5.82 26.92
CA ALA A 65 9.54 -6.58 25.77
C ALA A 65 8.58 -7.71 25.32
N LYS A 66 7.91 -8.39 26.27
CA LYS A 66 6.93 -9.45 25.96
C LYS A 66 5.66 -8.90 25.34
N GLU A 67 5.17 -7.76 25.84
CA GLU A 67 3.99 -7.06 25.31
C GLU A 67 4.26 -6.52 23.92
N ARG A 68 5.43 -5.89 23.73
CA ARG A 68 5.90 -5.39 22.44
C ARG A 68 5.91 -6.50 21.37
N LYS A 69 6.45 -7.68 21.70
CA LYS A 69 6.46 -8.84 20.78
C LYS A 69 5.05 -9.35 20.46
N ARG A 70 4.15 -9.41 21.45
CA ARG A 70 2.75 -9.83 21.24
C ARG A 70 2.02 -8.90 20.26
N VAL A 71 2.15 -7.59 20.44
CA VAL A 71 1.55 -6.60 19.53
C VAL A 71 2.17 -6.72 18.13
N GLY A 72 3.49 -6.89 18.04
CA GLY A 72 4.18 -7.11 16.77
C GLY A 72 3.68 -8.33 15.98
N TYR A 73 3.59 -9.50 16.63
CA TYR A 73 3.08 -10.72 15.98
C TYR A 73 1.62 -10.62 15.58
N TRP A 74 0.78 -9.99 16.41
CA TRP A 74 -0.61 -9.73 16.07
C TRP A 74 -0.75 -8.85 14.81
N LEU A 75 0.08 -7.81 14.69
CA LEU A 75 0.10 -6.96 13.49
C LEU A 75 0.61 -7.71 12.26
N PHE A 76 1.59 -8.60 12.41
CA PHE A 76 2.02 -9.48 11.32
C PHE A 76 0.94 -10.46 10.88
N LEU A 77 0.18 -11.03 11.83
CA LEU A 77 -0.99 -11.84 11.52
C LEU A 77 -2.01 -11.02 10.70
N CYS A 78 -2.32 -9.79 11.14
CA CYS A 78 -3.22 -8.90 10.41
C CYS A 78 -2.70 -8.56 9.00
N ALA A 79 -1.38 -8.31 8.85
CA ALA A 79 -0.75 -8.08 7.56
C ALA A 79 -0.85 -9.31 6.63
N GLY A 80 -0.55 -10.50 7.15
CA GLY A 80 -0.67 -11.76 6.42
C GLY A 80 -2.10 -12.04 5.98
N MET A 81 -3.08 -11.82 6.85
CA MET A 81 -4.49 -11.94 6.50
C MET A 81 -4.92 -10.92 5.45
N CYS A 82 -4.45 -9.66 5.54
CA CYS A 82 -4.73 -8.63 4.55
C CYS A 82 -4.19 -8.99 3.17
N TYR A 83 -2.95 -9.50 3.09
CA TYR A 83 -2.38 -10.05 1.86
C TYR A 83 -3.22 -11.21 1.31
N GLY A 84 -3.63 -12.14 2.17
CA GLY A 84 -4.53 -13.24 1.80
C GLY A 84 -5.87 -12.73 1.23
N ALA A 85 -6.42 -11.66 1.81
CA ALA A 85 -7.65 -11.04 1.32
C ALA A 85 -7.49 -10.48 -0.10
N VAL A 86 -6.36 -9.80 -0.37
CA VAL A 86 -6.03 -9.28 -1.70
C VAL A 86 -5.88 -10.41 -2.71
N ALA A 87 -5.21 -11.51 -2.33
CA ALA A 87 -5.07 -12.68 -3.20
C ALA A 87 -6.43 -13.35 -3.50
N ILE A 88 -7.25 -13.59 -2.48
CA ILE A 88 -8.59 -14.18 -2.64
C ILE A 88 -9.50 -13.25 -3.45
N GLY A 89 -9.43 -11.93 -3.22
CA GLY A 89 -10.19 -10.93 -3.97
C GLY A 89 -9.76 -10.86 -5.44
N GLY A 90 -8.46 -10.95 -5.70
CA GLY A 90 -7.90 -11.09 -7.05
C GLY A 90 -8.43 -12.34 -7.75
N LEU A 91 -8.44 -13.49 -7.06
CA LEU A 91 -9.00 -14.72 -7.59
C LEU A 91 -10.49 -14.60 -7.88
N THR A 92 -11.27 -14.03 -6.94
CA THR A 92 -12.72 -13.75 -7.09
C THR A 92 -13.00 -12.87 -8.31
N ARG A 93 -12.10 -11.93 -8.62
CA ARG A 93 -12.21 -11.09 -9.82
C ARG A 93 -11.88 -11.86 -11.11
N LEU A 94 -10.87 -12.73 -11.07
CA LEU A 94 -10.45 -13.56 -12.22
C LEU A 94 -11.47 -14.66 -12.54
N THR A 95 -12.13 -15.21 -11.52
CA THR A 95 -13.25 -16.15 -11.67
C THR A 95 -14.58 -15.46 -11.93
N GLU A 96 -14.56 -14.13 -12.10
CA GLU A 96 -15.73 -13.27 -12.30
C GLU A 96 -16.85 -13.51 -11.29
N SER A 97 -16.53 -13.87 -10.06
CA SER A 97 -17.51 -14.28 -9.05
C SER A 97 -17.96 -13.14 -8.13
N GLY A 98 -17.56 -11.91 -8.40
CA GLY A 98 -17.73 -10.77 -7.47
C GLY A 98 -19.16 -10.24 -7.30
N LEU A 99 -20.15 -10.76 -8.04
CA LEU A 99 -21.56 -10.36 -7.96
C LEU A 99 -22.51 -11.56 -7.75
N SER A 100 -21.95 -12.74 -7.43
CA SER A 100 -22.67 -14.00 -7.22
C SER A 100 -23.52 -14.04 -5.94
N MET A 101 -23.19 -13.21 -4.95
CA MET A 101 -23.85 -13.16 -3.64
C MET A 101 -24.51 -11.78 -3.42
N VAL A 102 -25.80 -11.71 -3.67
CA VAL A 102 -26.48 -10.42 -3.76
C VAL A 102 -26.87 -9.83 -2.41
N ASN A 103 -27.11 -10.67 -1.40
CA ASN A 103 -27.47 -10.20 -0.07
C ASN A 103 -26.24 -9.65 0.66
N TRP A 104 -26.39 -8.47 1.28
CA TRP A 104 -25.36 -7.82 2.11
C TRP A 104 -25.77 -7.75 3.57
N ASP A 105 -26.27 -8.84 4.16
CA ASP A 105 -26.53 -8.81 5.60
C ASP A 105 -25.22 -8.98 6.38
N LEU A 106 -24.94 -8.11 7.36
CA LEU A 106 -23.69 -8.21 8.14
C LEU A 106 -23.59 -9.53 8.91
N PHE A 107 -24.71 -10.01 9.47
CA PHE A 107 -24.74 -11.22 10.30
C PHE A 107 -25.52 -12.38 9.68
N ARG A 108 -26.67 -12.12 9.05
CA ARG A 108 -27.56 -13.17 8.52
C ARG A 108 -26.94 -14.00 7.41
N SER A 109 -26.09 -13.35 6.59
CA SER A 109 -25.38 -13.99 5.48
C SER A 109 -24.08 -14.71 5.89
N MET A 110 -23.78 -14.82 7.19
CA MET A 110 -22.62 -15.59 7.66
C MET A 110 -22.80 -17.11 7.53
N ARG A 111 -24.04 -17.59 7.39
CA ARG A 111 -24.32 -19.01 7.23
C ARG A 111 -24.46 -19.33 5.73
N PRO A 112 -23.63 -20.23 5.17
CA PRO A 112 -23.79 -20.66 3.79
C PRO A 112 -24.98 -21.63 3.66
N PRO A 113 -25.57 -21.79 2.46
CA PRO A 113 -26.54 -22.85 2.20
C PRO A 113 -25.92 -24.22 2.50
N LEU A 114 -26.60 -25.03 3.31
CA LEU A 114 -26.11 -26.35 3.75
C LEU A 114 -26.89 -27.49 3.10
N SER A 115 -28.18 -27.27 2.81
CA SER A 115 -29.04 -28.26 2.16
C SER A 115 -29.16 -28.01 0.66
N GLN A 116 -29.47 -29.07 -0.10
CA GLN A 116 -29.69 -28.98 -1.53
C GLN A 116 -30.83 -28.00 -1.88
N LYS A 117 -31.91 -28.02 -1.10
CA LYS A 117 -33.04 -27.08 -1.25
C LYS A 117 -32.62 -25.62 -1.04
N GLU A 118 -31.83 -25.33 0.00
CA GLU A 118 -31.32 -23.96 0.23
C GLU A 118 -30.43 -23.47 -0.93
N TRP A 119 -29.65 -24.38 -1.53
CA TRP A 119 -28.83 -24.06 -2.71
C TRP A 119 -29.67 -23.75 -3.94
N GLU A 120 -30.74 -24.52 -4.18
CA GLU A 120 -31.68 -24.29 -5.26
C GLU A 120 -32.40 -22.95 -5.09
N GLU A 121 -32.88 -22.64 -3.88
CA GLU A 121 -33.51 -21.35 -3.57
C GLU A 121 -32.58 -20.14 -3.78
N GLU A 122 -31.31 -20.25 -3.39
CA GLU A 122 -30.32 -19.20 -3.61
C GLU A 122 -29.98 -19.07 -5.10
N PHE A 123 -29.94 -20.19 -5.83
CA PHE A 123 -29.70 -20.17 -7.27
C PHE A 123 -30.88 -19.54 -8.03
N GLU A 124 -32.13 -19.87 -7.69
CA GLU A 124 -33.31 -19.20 -8.24
C GLU A 124 -33.31 -17.70 -7.96
N ARG A 125 -32.86 -17.28 -6.77
CA ARG A 125 -32.63 -15.85 -6.49
C ARG A 125 -31.57 -15.25 -7.41
N TYR A 126 -30.45 -15.94 -7.62
CA TYR A 126 -29.37 -15.48 -8.49
C TYR A 126 -29.82 -15.29 -9.95
N LYS A 127 -30.72 -16.16 -10.46
CA LYS A 127 -31.28 -16.07 -11.82
C LYS A 127 -32.00 -14.75 -12.12
N MET A 128 -32.49 -14.07 -11.08
CA MET A 128 -33.19 -12.78 -11.21
C MET A 128 -32.24 -11.62 -11.54
N TYR A 129 -30.93 -11.80 -11.43
CA TYR A 129 -29.95 -10.73 -11.60
C TYR A 129 -29.33 -10.69 -13.01
N PRO A 130 -28.93 -9.49 -13.48
CA PRO A 130 -28.33 -9.33 -14.81
C PRO A 130 -27.06 -10.16 -15.02
N GLU A 131 -26.29 -10.44 -13.96
CA GLU A 131 -25.07 -11.24 -14.06
C GLU A 131 -25.36 -12.67 -14.52
N TYR A 132 -26.45 -13.29 -14.03
CA TYR A 132 -26.88 -14.60 -14.49
C TYR A 132 -27.23 -14.58 -15.98
N GLN A 133 -28.05 -13.61 -16.40
CA GLN A 133 -28.48 -13.46 -17.79
C GLN A 133 -27.27 -13.30 -18.74
N TYR A 134 -26.26 -12.54 -18.31
CA TYR A 134 -25.03 -12.37 -19.07
C TYR A 134 -24.23 -13.68 -19.18
N LYS A 135 -24.00 -14.37 -18.06
CA LYS A 135 -23.22 -15.62 -18.03
C LYS A 135 -23.94 -16.79 -18.70
N SER A 136 -25.28 -16.77 -18.73
CA SER A 136 -26.12 -17.80 -19.34
C SER A 136 -26.57 -17.47 -20.76
N SER A 137 -25.96 -16.46 -21.40
CA SER A 137 -26.31 -16.04 -22.77
C SER A 137 -26.02 -17.10 -23.84
N ASN A 138 -24.95 -17.88 -23.67
CA ASN A 138 -24.54 -18.92 -24.61
C ASN A 138 -24.91 -20.34 -24.14
N GLU A 139 -24.83 -20.59 -22.83
CA GLU A 139 -25.11 -21.89 -22.21
C GLU A 139 -25.74 -21.65 -20.83
N GLU A 140 -26.81 -22.37 -20.49
CA GLU A 140 -27.42 -22.25 -19.18
C GLU A 140 -26.43 -22.62 -18.07
N MET A 141 -26.27 -21.73 -17.09
CA MET A 141 -25.37 -22.02 -15.98
C MET A 141 -25.97 -23.10 -15.09
N THR A 142 -25.17 -24.11 -14.76
CA THR A 142 -25.54 -25.20 -13.87
C THR A 142 -25.42 -24.81 -12.40
N LEU A 143 -26.09 -25.56 -11.52
CA LEU A 143 -25.99 -25.36 -10.07
C LEU A 143 -24.55 -25.54 -9.54
N SER A 144 -23.75 -26.42 -10.14
CA SER A 144 -22.36 -26.65 -9.74
C SER A 144 -21.47 -25.44 -10.06
N GLN A 145 -21.65 -24.84 -11.25
CA GLN A 145 -20.98 -23.59 -11.63
C GLN A 145 -21.38 -22.45 -10.71
N PHE A 146 -22.67 -22.34 -10.37
CA PHE A 146 -23.16 -21.37 -9.38
C PHE A 146 -22.50 -21.56 -8.01
N LYS A 147 -22.46 -22.79 -7.49
CA LYS A 147 -21.80 -23.11 -6.21
C LYS A 147 -20.33 -22.68 -6.21
N PHE A 148 -19.61 -22.84 -7.32
CA PHE A 148 -18.21 -22.42 -7.41
C PHE A 148 -18.06 -20.90 -7.25
N ILE A 149 -18.77 -20.10 -8.06
CA ILE A 149 -18.67 -18.64 -7.99
C ILE A 149 -19.15 -18.12 -6.62
N TRP A 150 -20.25 -18.68 -6.09
CA TRP A 150 -20.80 -18.30 -4.80
C TRP A 150 -19.79 -18.55 -3.66
N ASN A 151 -19.13 -19.72 -3.64
CA ASN A 151 -18.16 -20.05 -2.60
C ASN A 151 -16.93 -19.15 -2.63
N MET A 152 -16.48 -18.74 -3.82
CA MET A 152 -15.37 -17.80 -3.96
C MET A 152 -15.71 -16.45 -3.32
N GLU A 153 -16.87 -15.88 -3.64
CA GLU A 153 -17.30 -14.62 -3.07
C GLU A 153 -17.57 -14.72 -1.56
N TYR A 154 -18.26 -15.78 -1.13
CA TYR A 154 -18.50 -16.06 0.28
C TYR A 154 -17.18 -16.15 1.06
N GLY A 155 -16.20 -16.89 0.53
CA GLY A 155 -14.87 -17.02 1.10
C GLY A 155 -14.18 -15.67 1.27
N HIS A 156 -14.20 -14.82 0.23
CA HIS A 156 -13.64 -13.48 0.30
C HIS A 156 -14.33 -12.60 1.37
N ARG A 157 -15.67 -12.61 1.41
CA ARG A 157 -16.48 -11.86 2.39
C ARG A 157 -16.23 -12.34 3.82
N MET A 158 -16.20 -13.64 4.06
CA MET A 158 -15.93 -14.21 5.39
C MET A 158 -14.50 -13.90 5.84
N TRP A 159 -13.54 -13.94 4.92
CA TRP A 159 -12.16 -13.56 5.21
C TRP A 159 -12.05 -12.09 5.63
N GLY A 160 -12.75 -11.19 4.95
CA GLY A 160 -12.85 -9.78 5.34
C GLY A 160 -13.43 -9.58 6.74
N ARG A 161 -14.50 -10.32 7.09
CA ARG A 161 -15.09 -10.31 8.44
C ARG A 161 -14.12 -10.84 9.49
N ALA A 162 -13.42 -11.93 9.20
CA ALA A 162 -12.41 -12.51 10.08
C ALA A 162 -11.28 -11.51 10.37
N ILE A 163 -10.79 -10.78 9.37
CA ILE A 163 -9.82 -9.68 9.58
C ILE A 163 -10.37 -8.64 10.56
N GLY A 164 -11.63 -8.23 10.38
CA GLY A 164 -12.29 -7.29 11.28
C GLY A 164 -12.26 -7.76 12.74
N ILE A 165 -12.59 -9.03 12.98
CA ILE A 165 -12.59 -9.62 14.34
C ILE A 165 -11.17 -9.73 14.90
N VAL A 166 -10.24 -10.31 14.12
CA VAL A 166 -8.84 -10.55 14.51
C VAL A 166 -8.10 -9.24 14.76
N PHE A 167 -8.49 -8.15 14.10
CA PHE A 167 -7.94 -6.83 14.38
C PHE A 167 -8.67 -6.14 15.54
N LEU A 168 -9.99 -5.97 15.46
CA LEU A 168 -10.73 -5.10 16.38
C LEU A 168 -10.72 -5.61 17.82
N LEU A 169 -10.86 -6.94 18.04
CA LEU A 169 -10.89 -7.48 19.40
C LEU A 169 -9.55 -7.33 20.14
N PRO A 170 -8.40 -7.78 19.59
CA PRO A 170 -7.12 -7.55 20.24
C PRO A 170 -6.75 -6.06 20.30
N CYS A 171 -7.12 -5.25 19.29
CA CYS A 171 -6.90 -3.81 19.32
C CYS A 171 -7.61 -3.17 20.51
N ALA A 172 -8.90 -3.47 20.72
CA ALA A 172 -9.66 -2.96 21.86
C ALA A 172 -9.07 -3.42 23.19
N TYR A 173 -8.68 -4.70 23.28
CA TYR A 173 -8.03 -5.26 24.46
C TYR A 173 -6.70 -4.55 24.79
N PHE A 174 -5.79 -4.40 23.82
CA PHE A 174 -4.50 -3.72 24.01
C PHE A 174 -4.68 -2.24 24.35
N TRP A 175 -5.69 -1.59 23.76
CA TRP A 175 -6.02 -0.22 24.07
C TRP A 175 -6.50 -0.06 25.51
N ALA A 176 -7.43 -0.92 25.97
CA ALA A 176 -7.95 -0.92 27.33
C ALA A 176 -6.88 -1.25 28.37
N LYS A 177 -5.92 -2.12 28.04
CA LYS A 177 -4.77 -2.45 28.90
C LYS A 177 -3.66 -1.40 28.91
N GLY A 178 -3.78 -0.33 28.13
CA GLY A 178 -2.77 0.73 28.08
C GLY A 178 -1.48 0.32 27.34
N TYR A 179 -1.51 -0.74 26.53
CA TYR A 179 -0.32 -1.20 25.80
C TYR A 179 0.09 -0.22 24.69
N PHE A 180 -0.80 0.70 24.30
CA PHE A 180 -0.56 1.63 23.21
C PHE A 180 -0.10 3.01 23.71
N PRO A 181 1.11 3.44 23.33
CA PRO A 181 1.52 4.83 23.47
C PRO A 181 0.68 5.74 22.54
N ALA A 182 0.74 7.06 22.75
CA ALA A 182 -0.12 8.03 22.06
C ALA A 182 0.00 7.96 20.52
N THR A 183 1.21 7.71 20.02
CA THR A 183 1.46 7.54 18.58
C THR A 183 0.78 6.28 18.03
N MET A 184 0.86 5.17 18.76
CA MET A 184 0.24 3.90 18.39
C MET A 184 -1.29 3.98 18.41
N LYS A 185 -1.88 4.67 19.40
CA LYS A 185 -3.33 4.93 19.46
C LYS A 185 -3.85 5.59 18.19
N ARG A 186 -3.18 6.65 17.71
CA ARG A 186 -3.56 7.34 16.45
C ARG A 186 -3.46 6.42 15.24
N ARG A 187 -2.42 5.58 15.17
CA ARG A 187 -2.23 4.62 14.07
C ARG A 187 -3.27 3.51 14.10
N MET A 188 -3.59 2.97 15.28
CA MET A 188 -4.63 1.95 15.44
C MET A 188 -6.02 2.52 15.12
N ALA A 189 -6.32 3.75 15.51
CA ALA A 189 -7.54 4.44 15.10
C ALA A 189 -7.62 4.61 13.57
N ALA A 190 -6.51 4.96 12.91
CA ALA A 190 -6.44 5.04 11.45
C ALA A 190 -6.66 3.66 10.80
N CYS A 191 -6.03 2.60 11.30
CA CYS A 191 -6.27 1.22 10.82
C CYS A 191 -7.73 0.78 11.01
N THR A 192 -8.35 1.10 12.15
CA THR A 192 -9.79 0.85 12.39
C THR A 192 -10.65 1.56 11.35
N ALA A 193 -10.40 2.85 11.11
CA ALA A 193 -11.13 3.62 10.11
C ALA A 193 -10.97 3.03 8.70
N LEU A 194 -9.76 2.60 8.34
CA LEU A 194 -9.48 1.98 7.04
C LEU A 194 -10.16 0.61 6.89
N ILE A 195 -10.23 -0.22 7.94
CA ILE A 195 -10.97 -1.49 7.92
C ILE A 195 -12.47 -1.25 7.73
N LEU A 196 -13.05 -0.29 8.45
CA LEU A 196 -14.45 0.05 8.29
C LEU A 196 -14.74 0.61 6.89
N ALA A 197 -13.85 1.47 6.38
CA ALA A 197 -13.92 1.97 5.00
C ALA A 197 -13.80 0.84 3.97
N GLN A 198 -12.94 -0.16 4.19
CA GLN A 198 -12.83 -1.35 3.34
C GLN A 198 -14.16 -2.10 3.23
N GLY A 199 -14.80 -2.37 4.36
CA GLY A 199 -16.14 -3.00 4.39
C GLY A 199 -17.19 -2.15 3.68
N GLY A 200 -17.20 -0.83 3.90
CA GLY A 200 -18.12 0.10 3.25
C GLY A 200 -17.90 0.21 1.73
N ILE A 201 -16.66 0.20 1.27
CA ILE A 201 -16.32 0.23 -0.16
C ILE A 201 -16.67 -1.11 -0.82
N GLY A 202 -16.40 -2.24 -0.15
CA GLY A 202 -16.80 -3.56 -0.64
C GLY A 202 -18.32 -3.67 -0.81
N TRP A 203 -19.10 -3.15 0.14
CA TRP A 203 -20.55 -3.00 -0.01
C TRP A 203 -20.93 -2.14 -1.22
N TRP A 204 -20.29 -0.98 -1.36
CA TRP A 204 -20.56 -0.05 -2.44
C TRP A 204 -20.27 -0.71 -3.80
N MET A 205 -19.17 -1.45 -3.95
CA MET A 205 -18.82 -2.20 -5.16
C MET A 205 -19.91 -3.17 -5.58
N VAL A 206 -20.41 -4.01 -4.67
CA VAL A 206 -21.44 -5.02 -4.97
C VAL A 206 -22.76 -4.35 -5.30
N LYS A 207 -23.26 -3.47 -4.42
CA LYS A 207 -24.56 -2.79 -4.61
C LYS A 207 -24.64 -2.07 -5.94
N SER A 208 -23.54 -1.45 -6.35
CA SER A 208 -23.48 -0.66 -7.57
C SER A 208 -23.16 -1.46 -8.83
N GLY A 209 -22.67 -2.70 -8.70
CA GLY A 209 -22.50 -3.63 -9.83
C GLY A 209 -23.81 -4.34 -10.23
N LEU A 210 -24.75 -4.43 -9.29
CA LEU A 210 -26.09 -5.00 -9.50
C LEU A 210 -27.09 -4.01 -10.13
N ASP A 211 -26.73 -2.73 -10.23
CA ASP A 211 -27.57 -1.67 -10.80
C ASP A 211 -27.10 -1.34 -12.24
N PRO A 212 -27.87 -1.73 -13.28
CA PRO A 212 -27.50 -1.54 -14.69
C PRO A 212 -27.21 -0.08 -15.06
N SER A 213 -27.83 0.88 -14.36
CA SER A 213 -27.65 2.32 -14.61
C SER A 213 -26.32 2.88 -14.10
N LYS A 214 -25.60 2.11 -13.27
CA LYS A 214 -24.35 2.52 -12.59
C LYS A 214 -23.14 1.66 -12.93
N ASN A 215 -23.29 0.78 -13.91
CA ASN A 215 -22.22 0.00 -14.50
C ASN A 215 -21.43 0.85 -15.50
N SER A 216 -20.12 0.64 -15.58
CA SER A 216 -19.24 1.39 -16.50
C SER A 216 -19.49 1.06 -17.97
N GLU A 217 -20.11 -0.09 -18.24
CA GLU A 217 -20.67 -0.51 -19.53
C GLU A 217 -22.11 -1.00 -19.26
N SER A 218 -23.11 -0.44 -19.93
CA SER A 218 -24.50 -0.90 -19.78
C SER A 218 -24.72 -2.33 -20.27
N SER A 219 -23.81 -2.89 -21.07
CA SER A 219 -23.90 -4.23 -21.65
C SER A 219 -23.34 -5.34 -20.76
N VAL A 220 -22.45 -5.03 -19.80
CA VAL A 220 -21.82 -6.04 -18.93
C VAL A 220 -21.92 -5.64 -17.46
N PRO A 221 -22.65 -6.40 -16.62
CA PRO A 221 -22.74 -6.14 -15.19
C PRO A 221 -21.40 -6.41 -14.51
N ARG A 222 -20.59 -5.36 -14.35
CA ARG A 222 -19.27 -5.40 -13.69
C ARG A 222 -19.07 -4.20 -12.79
N VAL A 223 -18.34 -4.44 -11.70
CA VAL A 223 -17.91 -3.37 -10.79
C VAL A 223 -16.99 -2.41 -11.53
N SER A 224 -17.30 -1.11 -11.45
CA SER A 224 -16.47 -0.06 -12.05
C SER A 224 -15.02 -0.14 -11.57
N GLN A 225 -14.09 -0.01 -12.53
CA GLN A 225 -12.64 0.01 -12.31
C GLN A 225 -12.19 1.02 -11.25
N TYR A 226 -12.87 2.17 -11.13
CA TYR A 226 -12.56 3.16 -10.10
C TYR A 226 -12.88 2.66 -8.69
N ARG A 227 -13.99 1.91 -8.51
CA ARG A 227 -14.37 1.33 -7.21
C ARG A 227 -13.40 0.22 -6.82
N LEU A 228 -13.05 -0.64 -7.78
CA LEU A 228 -12.06 -1.69 -7.60
C LEU A 228 -10.68 -1.12 -7.24
N ALA A 229 -10.20 -0.11 -7.98
CA ALA A 229 -8.92 0.53 -7.72
C ALA A 229 -8.90 1.21 -6.33
N THR A 230 -10.00 1.86 -5.93
CA THR A 230 -10.14 2.47 -4.61
C THR A 230 -10.05 1.42 -3.50
N HIS A 231 -10.79 0.31 -3.65
CA HIS A 231 -10.78 -0.80 -2.71
C HIS A 231 -9.39 -1.43 -2.58
N LEU A 232 -8.75 -1.74 -3.69
CA LEU A 232 -7.41 -2.32 -3.71
C LEU A 232 -6.36 -1.37 -3.11
N SER A 233 -6.42 -0.07 -3.44
CA SER A 233 -5.48 0.93 -2.94
C SER A 233 -5.54 1.07 -1.42
N ILE A 234 -6.74 1.14 -0.85
CA ILE A 234 -6.91 1.21 0.60
C ILE A 234 -6.46 -0.10 1.27
N ALA A 235 -6.65 -1.25 0.62
CA ALA A 235 -6.16 -2.53 1.13
C ALA A 235 -4.63 -2.56 1.19
N PHE A 236 -3.94 -2.04 0.16
CA PHE A 236 -2.48 -1.90 0.18
C PHE A 236 -1.99 -0.93 1.26
N VAL A 237 -2.69 0.19 1.46
CA VAL A 237 -2.37 1.15 2.55
C VAL A 237 -2.52 0.45 3.90
N LEU A 238 -3.61 -0.29 4.12
CA LEU A 238 -3.86 -1.02 5.35
C LEU A 238 -2.81 -2.12 5.60
N TYR A 239 -2.50 -2.92 4.58
CA TYR A 239 -1.42 -3.91 4.61
C TYR A 239 -0.09 -3.27 5.00
N SER A 240 0.28 -2.16 4.32
CA SER A 240 1.52 -1.44 4.57
C SER A 240 1.58 -0.92 6.01
N LEU A 241 0.47 -0.41 6.53
CA LEU A 241 0.39 0.04 7.92
C LEU A 241 0.56 -1.12 8.90
N PHE A 242 -0.10 -2.25 8.69
CA PHE A 242 0.09 -3.42 9.56
C PHE A 242 1.51 -3.94 9.53
N LEU A 243 2.08 -4.09 8.34
CA LEU A 243 3.44 -4.56 8.17
C LEU A 243 4.45 -3.59 8.80
N TYR A 244 4.36 -2.30 8.50
CA TYR A 244 5.26 -1.28 9.03
C TYR A 244 5.17 -1.18 10.56
N ASN A 245 3.97 -1.20 11.12
CA ASN A 245 3.82 -1.18 12.57
C ASN A 245 4.31 -2.48 13.21
N GLY A 246 4.05 -3.63 12.60
CA GLY A 246 4.58 -4.93 13.03
C GLY A 246 6.11 -4.95 13.08
N ILE A 247 6.77 -4.54 11.98
CA ILE A 247 8.24 -4.45 11.89
C ILE A 247 8.80 -3.51 12.96
N SER A 248 8.15 -2.37 13.20
CA SER A 248 8.60 -1.38 14.20
C SER A 248 8.64 -1.96 15.63
N HIS A 249 7.88 -3.01 15.92
CA HIS A 249 7.96 -3.72 17.19
C HIS A 249 9.17 -4.66 17.31
N PHE A 250 9.89 -4.97 16.23
CA PHE A 250 11.09 -5.82 16.25
C PHE A 250 12.36 -5.06 15.86
N VAL A 251 12.22 -4.05 14.98
CA VAL A 251 13.33 -3.24 14.46
C VAL A 251 13.19 -1.83 15.00
N ALA A 252 14.20 -1.33 15.69
CA ALA A 252 14.25 0.08 16.08
C ALA A 252 14.46 0.94 14.82
N PRO A 253 13.70 2.03 14.63
CA PRO A 253 13.89 2.92 13.49
C PRO A 253 15.30 3.55 13.55
N GLN A 254 16.17 3.10 12.65
CA GLN A 254 17.52 3.63 12.48
C GLN A 254 17.43 4.81 11.50
N GLY A 255 17.51 6.05 12.01
CA GLY A 255 17.74 7.25 11.21
C GLY A 255 16.51 8.03 10.70
N LYS A 256 16.77 9.25 10.22
CA LYS A 256 15.77 10.18 9.68
C LYS A 256 15.31 9.71 8.30
N GLN A 257 14.13 9.12 8.20
CA GLN A 257 13.55 8.71 6.92
C GLN A 257 12.97 9.94 6.20
N LYS A 258 13.69 10.47 5.20
CA LYS A 258 13.34 11.70 4.46
C LYS A 258 12.56 11.48 3.15
N ASN A 259 12.20 10.25 2.77
CA ASN A 259 11.97 9.94 1.35
C ASN A 259 10.58 9.38 0.99
N ILE A 260 9.49 9.86 1.61
CA ILE A 260 8.12 9.44 1.24
C ILE A 260 7.80 9.83 -0.22
N GLU A 261 8.28 10.99 -0.66
CA GLU A 261 8.10 11.51 -2.02
C GLU A 261 8.68 10.56 -3.09
N ARG A 262 9.78 9.86 -2.76
CA ARG A 262 10.46 8.94 -3.69
C ARG A 262 9.70 7.63 -3.84
N SER A 263 9.18 7.09 -2.75
CA SER A 263 8.35 5.89 -2.77
C SER A 263 7.06 6.11 -3.56
N PHE A 264 6.42 7.27 -3.37
CA PHE A 264 5.21 7.63 -4.12
C PHE A 264 5.51 7.81 -5.61
N SER A 265 6.53 8.59 -5.96
CA SER A 265 6.94 8.77 -7.36
C SER A 265 7.34 7.45 -8.03
N GLY A 266 8.04 6.56 -7.33
CA GLY A 266 8.40 5.23 -7.84
C GLY A 266 7.18 4.32 -8.07
N ALA A 267 6.16 4.41 -7.22
CA ALA A 267 4.91 3.67 -7.42
C ALA A 267 4.14 4.13 -8.67
N ILE A 268 4.13 5.44 -8.98
CA ILE A 268 3.52 5.95 -10.21
C ILE A 268 4.31 5.48 -11.44
N VAL A 269 5.65 5.49 -11.39
CA VAL A 269 6.49 4.95 -12.48
C VAL A 269 6.20 3.47 -12.73
N ALA A 270 6.09 2.67 -11.67
CA ALA A 270 5.77 1.26 -11.79
C ALA A 270 4.34 1.03 -12.30
N GLY A 271 3.37 1.86 -11.92
CA GLY A 271 1.98 1.73 -12.35
C GLY A 271 1.73 2.12 -13.81
N LEU A 272 2.60 2.94 -14.41
CA LEU A 272 2.52 3.33 -15.83
C LEU A 272 3.46 2.52 -16.74
N ASP A 273 4.18 1.54 -16.21
CA ASP A 273 5.33 0.90 -16.87
C ASP A 273 6.36 1.90 -17.43
N ALA A 274 6.36 3.11 -16.86
CA ALA A 274 7.17 4.24 -17.31
C ALA A 274 8.67 4.00 -17.15
N GLY A 275 9.06 2.98 -16.37
CA GLY A 275 10.45 2.55 -16.23
C GLY A 275 11.10 2.03 -17.52
N LEU A 276 10.30 1.70 -18.53
CA LEU A 276 10.77 1.12 -19.80
C LEU A 276 10.94 2.15 -20.93
N VAL A 277 10.45 3.38 -20.74
CA VAL A 277 10.34 4.41 -21.79
C VAL A 277 11.72 4.91 -22.22
N TYR A 278 12.52 5.41 -21.28
CA TYR A 278 13.93 5.75 -21.53
C TYR A 278 14.87 4.87 -20.70
N ASN A 279 15.71 4.09 -21.40
CA ASN A 279 16.63 3.13 -20.77
C ASN A 279 18.09 3.62 -20.68
N SER A 280 18.41 4.80 -21.22
CA SER A 280 19.73 5.43 -21.07
C SER A 280 19.81 6.30 -19.81
N TRP A 281 21.02 6.52 -19.28
CA TRP A 281 21.31 7.40 -18.12
C TRP A 281 22.67 8.11 -18.32
N PRO A 282 22.87 9.38 -17.93
CA PRO A 282 21.94 10.31 -17.26
C PRO A 282 20.88 10.96 -18.15
N LYS A 283 21.03 10.84 -19.47
CA LYS A 283 20.12 11.40 -20.47
C LYS A 283 18.86 10.53 -20.65
N PHE A 284 17.84 11.09 -21.30
CA PHE A 284 16.65 10.40 -21.79
C PHE A 284 16.81 10.20 -23.30
N ALA A 285 17.28 9.01 -23.69
CA ALA A 285 17.88 8.75 -25.01
C ALA A 285 19.07 9.70 -25.25
N ASP A 286 19.02 10.49 -26.31
CA ASP A 286 20.07 11.46 -26.69
C ASP A 286 19.87 12.85 -26.05
N SER A 287 18.71 13.09 -25.43
CA SER A 287 18.28 14.38 -24.91
C SER A 287 18.34 14.47 -23.38
N TRP A 288 18.62 15.65 -22.83
CA TRP A 288 18.59 15.88 -21.37
C TRP A 288 17.18 16.07 -20.82
N ILE A 289 16.30 16.65 -21.65
CA ILE A 289 14.87 16.80 -21.36
C ILE A 289 14.15 15.92 -22.39
N PRO A 290 13.35 14.94 -21.95
CA PRO A 290 12.65 14.08 -22.87
C PRO A 290 11.54 14.86 -23.59
N GLU A 291 11.33 14.51 -24.85
CA GLU A 291 10.22 15.04 -25.64
C GLU A 291 8.89 14.42 -25.16
N ASN A 292 7.76 15.06 -25.49
CA ASN A 292 6.41 14.57 -25.17
C ASN A 292 5.97 14.61 -23.69
N MET A 293 6.59 15.45 -22.85
CA MET A 293 6.19 15.59 -21.43
C MET A 293 4.80 16.20 -21.19
N LEU A 294 4.26 16.98 -22.13
CA LEU A 294 3.01 17.73 -21.94
C LEU A 294 1.90 17.32 -22.93
N THR A 295 1.93 16.07 -23.41
CA THR A 295 1.01 15.59 -24.46
C THR A 295 -0.42 15.34 -23.99
N ARG A 296 -0.67 15.20 -22.68
CA ARG A 296 -2.02 15.00 -22.14
C ARG A 296 -2.70 16.34 -21.83
N SER A 297 -3.98 16.42 -22.18
CA SER A 297 -4.87 17.52 -21.78
C SER A 297 -5.92 17.01 -20.78
N PRO A 298 -6.21 17.75 -19.71
CA PRO A 298 -5.54 18.97 -19.23
C PRO A 298 -4.10 18.72 -18.74
N THR A 299 -3.25 19.75 -18.77
CA THR A 299 -1.80 19.65 -18.57
C THR A 299 -1.39 18.98 -17.25
N TRP A 300 -2.19 19.11 -16.19
CA TRP A 300 -1.92 18.49 -14.89
C TRP A 300 -1.93 16.96 -14.91
N ARG A 301 -2.64 16.33 -15.86
CA ARG A 301 -2.66 14.87 -16.00
C ARG A 301 -1.30 14.30 -16.36
N ASN A 302 -0.43 15.09 -17.02
CA ASN A 302 0.90 14.62 -17.37
C ASN A 302 1.76 14.25 -16.15
N PHE A 303 1.52 14.81 -14.98
CA PHE A 303 2.30 14.47 -13.79
C PHE A 303 2.01 13.05 -13.26
N PHE A 304 0.85 12.48 -13.60
CA PHE A 304 0.36 11.21 -13.05
C PHE A 304 0.02 10.15 -14.10
N GLU A 305 -0.19 10.54 -15.36
CA GLU A 305 -0.70 9.69 -16.43
C GLU A 305 0.20 9.72 -17.69
N ASN A 306 1.21 10.58 -17.72
CA ASN A 306 2.21 10.62 -18.80
C ASN A 306 3.47 9.90 -18.32
N ASP A 307 3.74 8.77 -18.96
CA ASP A 307 4.84 7.87 -18.69
C ASP A 307 6.20 8.57 -18.74
N VAL A 308 6.45 9.41 -19.75
CA VAL A 308 7.69 10.20 -19.88
C VAL A 308 7.88 11.15 -18.69
N THR A 309 6.84 11.92 -18.35
CA THR A 309 6.91 12.94 -17.30
C THR A 309 7.06 12.32 -15.92
N THR A 310 6.35 11.24 -15.63
CA THR A 310 6.49 10.52 -14.38
C THR A 310 7.89 9.90 -14.26
N GLN A 311 8.44 9.31 -15.34
CA GLN A 311 9.81 8.78 -15.35
C GLN A 311 10.84 9.90 -15.10
N PHE A 312 10.67 11.06 -15.74
CA PHE A 312 11.56 12.21 -15.57
C PHE A 312 11.60 12.71 -14.12
N ILE A 313 10.42 12.92 -13.51
CA ILE A 313 10.30 13.39 -12.12
C ILE A 313 10.95 12.39 -11.16
N HIS A 314 10.66 11.09 -11.32
CA HIS A 314 11.22 10.05 -10.46
C HIS A 314 12.75 10.02 -10.52
N ARG A 315 13.32 10.05 -11.72
CA ARG A 315 14.78 9.99 -11.93
C ARG A 315 15.49 11.22 -11.37
N ASN A 316 14.91 12.42 -11.51
CA ASN A 316 15.49 13.63 -10.92
C ASN A 316 15.38 13.65 -9.39
N LEU A 317 14.25 13.19 -8.82
CA LEU A 317 14.10 13.05 -7.36
C LEU A 317 15.09 12.06 -6.75
N VAL A 318 15.46 11.00 -7.49
CA VAL A 318 16.51 10.05 -7.08
C VAL A 318 17.91 10.63 -7.31
N GLY A 319 18.18 11.25 -8.47
CA GLY A 319 19.49 11.76 -8.89
C GLY A 319 20.03 12.92 -8.03
N VAL A 320 19.15 13.83 -7.59
CA VAL A 320 19.51 14.97 -6.71
C VAL A 320 19.99 14.52 -5.31
N SER A 321 19.93 13.22 -5.01
CA SER A 321 20.28 12.67 -3.69
C SER A 321 21.53 11.80 -3.67
N ILE A 322 22.12 11.55 -4.84
CA ILE A 322 23.39 10.80 -4.98
C ILE A 322 24.59 11.76 -4.91
N PHE A 323 24.34 13.07 -5.01
CA PHE A 323 25.27 14.16 -4.71
C PHE A 323 24.86 14.85 -3.40
#